data_AF-A0A952NE82-F1
#
_entry.id   AF-A0A952NE82-F1
#
_cell.length_a   1.000
_cell.length_b   1.000
_cell.length_c   1.000
_cell.angle_alpha   90.00
_cell.angle_beta   90.00
_cell.angle_gamma   90.00
#
_symmetry.space_group_name_H-M   'P 1'
#
loop_
_entity.id
_entity.type
_entity.pdbx_description
1 polymer ?
#
loop_
_entity_poly.entity_id
_entity_poly.type
_entity_poly.pdbx_seq_one_letter_code
_entity_poly.pdbx_strand_id
1 'polypeptide(L)'
;MRGNRRGFAMISLLTLLPVLLAAGACLFFIMGFVEDRTATRNGCRRQLLQGLEQAGRPMKQLMDLNPLAWRLRAEKTAALAALAAATAAGNPAAVSAANMRLQVIQQKQTSLDLRQKALLRRADASLKSSQTLAWRAVARAPLNFLVPQPQKPVFIPPALRPDGPGPAPVYVLPPDFERRQTLAQKWQSRFELRGPLQNFLPARGRLNETCAATLVPRGNFWRSRLTEARF
;
A
#
# COMPACT_ATOMS: atom_id res chain seq x y z
N MET A 1 48.29 38.09 -46.65
CA MET A 1 48.58 37.16 -45.53
C MET A 1 47.69 35.93 -45.65
N ARG A 2 48.20 34.80 -46.15
CA ARG A 2 47.46 33.53 -46.17
C ARG A 2 47.56 32.90 -44.78
N GLY A 3 46.63 33.24 -43.89
CA GLY A 3 46.55 32.66 -42.56
C GLY A 3 46.48 31.14 -42.63
N ASN A 4 47.27 30.47 -41.80
CA ASN A 4 47.40 29.01 -41.79
C ASN A 4 46.11 28.35 -41.27
N ARG A 5 45.12 28.17 -42.16
CA ARG A 5 43.77 27.64 -41.84
C ARG A 5 43.78 26.29 -41.13
N ARG A 6 44.84 25.49 -41.32
CA ARG A 6 45.03 24.20 -40.65
C ARG A 6 45.32 24.34 -39.15
N GLY A 7 46.09 25.36 -38.76
CA GLY A 7 46.40 25.61 -37.35
C GLY A 7 45.18 26.05 -36.55
N PHE A 8 44.34 26.92 -37.12
CA PHE A 8 43.10 27.35 -36.48
C PHE A 8 42.12 26.20 -36.27
N ALA A 9 41.90 25.35 -37.28
CA ALA A 9 41.01 24.19 -37.18
C ALA A 9 41.48 23.18 -36.12
N MET A 10 42.80 22.96 -36.01
CA MET A 10 43.37 22.04 -35.01
C MET A 10 43.19 22.56 -33.58
N ILE A 11 43.38 23.87 -33.36
CA ILE A 11 43.15 24.52 -32.06
C ILE A 11 41.66 24.50 -31.69
N SER A 12 40.77 24.78 -32.66
CA SER A 12 39.32 24.66 -32.45
C SER A 12 38.91 23.23 -32.11
N LEU A 13 39.47 22.22 -32.77
CA LEU A 13 39.17 20.81 -32.47
C LEU A 13 39.67 20.41 -31.08
N LEU A 14 40.91 20.80 -30.71
CA LEU A 14 41.51 20.52 -29.41
C LEU A 14 40.74 21.16 -28.24
N THR A 15 40.12 22.31 -28.46
CA THR A 15 39.33 23.01 -27.45
C THR A 15 37.89 22.52 -27.39
N LEU A 16 37.27 22.21 -28.54
CA LEU A 16 35.87 21.80 -28.61
C LEU A 16 35.65 20.33 -28.21
N LEU A 17 36.58 19.44 -28.58
CA LEU A 17 36.47 18.00 -28.30
C LEU A 17 36.30 17.68 -26.81
N PRO A 18 37.11 18.20 -25.86
CA PRO A 18 36.91 17.91 -24.43
C PRO A 18 35.57 18.44 -23.92
N VAL A 19 35.10 19.58 -24.43
CA VAL A 19 33.78 20.13 -24.06
C VAL A 19 32.66 19.21 -24.55
N LEU A 20 32.74 18.71 -25.78
CA LEU A 20 31.77 17.77 -26.33
C LEU A 20 31.78 16.42 -25.59
N LEU A 21 32.97 15.91 -25.26
CA LEU A 21 33.10 14.68 -24.46
C LEU A 21 32.53 14.85 -23.05
N ALA A 22 32.80 15.99 -22.40
CA ALA A 22 32.22 16.30 -21.10
C ALA A 22 30.68 16.41 -21.17
N ALA A 23 30.15 17.10 -22.18
CA ALA A 23 28.71 17.20 -22.41
C ALA A 23 28.07 15.83 -22.64
N GLY A 24 28.70 14.98 -23.47
CA GLY A 24 28.24 13.61 -23.72
C GLY A 24 28.24 12.75 -22.45
N ALA A 25 29.30 12.83 -21.64
CA ALA A 25 29.41 12.12 -20.38
C ALA A 25 28.35 12.59 -19.36
N CYS A 26 28.11 13.90 -19.26
CA CYS A 26 27.07 14.46 -18.42
C CYS A 26 25.67 13.99 -18.85
N LEU A 27 25.36 14.00 -20.14
CA LEU A 27 24.08 13.52 -20.66
C LEU A 27 23.89 12.03 -20.37
N PHE A 28 24.91 11.20 -20.57
CA PHE A 28 24.86 9.77 -20.26
C PHE A 28 24.57 9.53 -18.76
N PHE A 29 25.25 10.27 -17.89
CA PHE A 29 25.03 10.17 -16.44
C PHE A 29 23.61 10.60 -16.05
N ILE A 30 23.09 11.70 -16.61
CA ILE A 30 21.72 12.17 -16.34
C ILE A 30 20.71 11.12 -16.79
N MET A 31 20.87 10.55 -17.98
CA MET A 31 19.96 9.52 -18.50
C MET A 31 19.96 8.27 -17.63
N GLY A 32 21.14 7.75 -17.27
CA GLY A 32 21.25 6.59 -16.39
C GLY A 32 20.69 6.83 -14.99
N PHE A 33 20.88 8.04 -14.44
CA PHE A 33 20.26 8.43 -13.17
C PHE A 33 18.73 8.47 -13.25
N VAL A 34 18.17 9.03 -14.32
CA VAL A 34 16.72 9.07 -14.54
C VAL A 34 16.15 7.65 -14.71
N GLU A 35 16.85 6.78 -15.43
CA GLU A 35 16.47 5.38 -15.60
C GLU A 35 16.47 4.62 -14.27
N ASP A 36 17.56 4.68 -13.51
CA ASP A 36 17.68 4.04 -12.18
C ASP A 36 16.54 4.48 -11.23
N ARG A 37 16.29 5.80 -11.21
CA ARG A 37 15.25 6.41 -10.36
C ARG A 37 13.84 5.97 -10.78
N THR A 38 13.55 6.00 -12.07
CA THR A 38 12.23 5.62 -12.60
C THR A 38 11.97 4.13 -12.44
N ALA A 39 12.96 3.27 -12.71
CA ALA A 39 12.86 1.82 -12.53
C ALA A 39 12.54 1.46 -11.06
N THR A 40 13.31 2.00 -10.10
CA THR A 40 13.09 1.76 -8.67
C THR A 40 11.69 2.21 -8.23
N ARG A 41 11.30 3.43 -8.62
CA ARG A 41 10.01 4.02 -8.24
C ARG A 41 8.84 3.24 -8.84
N ASN A 42 8.94 2.83 -10.10
CA ASN A 42 7.91 2.06 -10.79
C ASN A 42 7.78 0.66 -10.21
N GLY A 43 8.91 0.02 -9.88
CA GLY A 43 8.95 -1.27 -9.17
C GLY A 43 8.20 -1.18 -7.84
N CYS A 44 8.51 -0.20 -6.99
CA CYS A 44 7.78 0.00 -5.75
C CYS A 44 6.28 0.24 -5.99
N ARG A 45 5.93 1.21 -6.85
CA ARG A 45 4.55 1.61 -7.12
C ARG A 45 3.70 0.42 -7.58
N ARG A 46 4.22 -0.42 -8.47
CA ARG A 46 3.55 -1.62 -8.95
C ARG A 46 3.19 -2.56 -7.79
N GLN A 47 4.14 -2.84 -6.90
CA GLN A 47 3.91 -3.73 -5.76
C GLN A 47 2.89 -3.18 -4.77
N LEU A 48 2.92 -1.86 -4.49
CA LEU A 48 1.94 -1.21 -3.60
C LEU A 48 0.54 -1.21 -4.20
N LEU A 49 0.39 -0.84 -5.48
CA LEU A 49 -0.90 -0.81 -6.17
C LEU A 49 -1.53 -2.21 -6.23
N GLN A 50 -0.76 -3.21 -6.65
CA GLN A 50 -1.23 -4.60 -6.72
C GLN A 50 -1.65 -5.14 -5.35
N GLY A 51 -0.88 -4.82 -4.30
CA GLY A 51 -1.21 -5.18 -2.92
C GLY A 51 -2.52 -4.59 -2.42
N LEU A 52 -2.73 -3.31 -2.68
CA LEU A 52 -3.97 -2.62 -2.33
C LEU A 52 -5.18 -3.17 -3.10
N GLU A 53 -5.01 -3.52 -4.38
CA GLU A 53 -6.07 -4.17 -5.16
C GLU A 53 -6.41 -5.56 -4.61
N GLN A 54 -5.39 -6.34 -4.24
CA GLN A 54 -5.58 -7.65 -3.63
C GLN A 54 -6.24 -7.57 -2.25
N ALA A 55 -5.88 -6.57 -1.43
CA ALA A 55 -6.49 -6.32 -0.14
C ALA A 55 -7.91 -5.73 -0.26
N GLY A 56 -8.18 -4.93 -1.30
CA GLY A 56 -9.48 -4.31 -1.53
C GLY A 56 -10.60 -5.32 -1.76
N ARG A 57 -10.32 -6.47 -2.37
CA ARG A 57 -11.31 -7.54 -2.60
C ARG A 57 -11.89 -8.11 -1.29
N PRO A 58 -11.10 -8.65 -0.34
CA PRO A 58 -11.63 -9.15 0.93
C PRO A 58 -12.20 -8.02 1.80
N MET A 59 -11.66 -6.79 1.72
CA MET A 59 -12.23 -5.65 2.43
C MET A 59 -13.63 -5.27 1.92
N LYS A 60 -13.84 -5.28 0.60
CA LYS A 60 -15.17 -5.12 0.01
C LYS A 60 -16.10 -6.25 0.43
N GLN A 61 -15.66 -7.51 0.32
CA GLN A 61 -16.45 -8.67 0.76
C GLN A 61 -16.85 -8.56 2.24
N LEU A 62 -15.99 -7.96 3.07
CA LEU A 62 -16.32 -7.70 4.48
C LEU A 62 -17.48 -6.72 4.62
N MET A 63 -17.46 -5.63 3.85
CA MET A 63 -18.55 -4.64 3.81
C MET A 63 -19.85 -5.24 3.25
N ASP A 64 -19.75 -6.13 2.26
CA ASP A 64 -20.90 -6.83 1.66
C ASP A 64 -21.62 -7.75 2.68
N LEU A 65 -20.96 -8.10 3.80
CA LEU A 65 -21.57 -8.86 4.91
C LEU A 65 -22.34 -7.98 5.91
N ASN A 66 -22.25 -6.65 5.82
CA ASN A 66 -22.92 -5.73 6.75
C ASN A 66 -24.46 -5.89 6.79
N PRO A 67 -25.18 -6.10 5.67
CA PRO A 67 -26.63 -6.31 5.72
C PRO A 67 -27.02 -7.54 6.56
N LEU A 68 -26.21 -8.61 6.48
CA LEU A 68 -26.43 -9.81 7.29
C LEU A 68 -26.15 -9.56 8.77
N ALA A 69 -25.09 -8.81 9.09
CA ALA A 69 -24.79 -8.39 10.46
C ALA A 69 -25.94 -7.56 11.07
N TRP A 70 -26.48 -6.60 10.31
CA TRP A 70 -27.65 -5.81 10.70
C TRP A 70 -28.88 -6.68 10.96
N ARG A 71 -29.19 -7.60 10.04
CA ARG A 71 -30.31 -8.54 10.19
C ARG A 71 -30.17 -9.39 11.45
N LEU A 72 -29.00 -9.98 11.69
CA LEU A 72 -28.77 -10.80 12.89
C LEU A 72 -28.85 -9.98 14.18
N ARG A 73 -28.44 -8.71 14.15
CA ARG A 73 -28.61 -7.79 15.28
C ARG A 73 -30.09 -7.54 15.58
N ALA A 74 -30.90 -7.29 14.56
CA ALA A 74 -32.35 -7.12 14.70
C ALA A 74 -33.07 -8.41 15.15
N GLU A 75 -32.66 -9.57 14.62
CA GLU A 75 -33.19 -10.86 15.06
C GLU A 75 -32.87 -11.12 16.53
N LYS A 76 -31.66 -10.76 16.99
CA LYS A 76 -31.25 -10.88 18.39
C LYS A 76 -32.08 -9.97 19.31
N THR A 77 -32.29 -8.71 18.95
CA THR A 77 -33.10 -7.79 19.77
C THR A 77 -34.54 -8.27 19.86
N ALA A 78 -35.12 -8.76 18.76
CA ALA A 78 -36.46 -9.34 18.75
C ALA A 78 -36.55 -10.61 19.62
N ALA A 79 -35.55 -11.49 19.55
CA ALA A 79 -35.51 -12.70 20.39
C ALA A 79 -35.37 -12.38 21.88
N LEU A 80 -34.60 -11.34 22.25
CA LEU A 80 -34.48 -10.87 23.63
C LEU A 80 -35.80 -10.28 24.14
N ALA A 81 -36.52 -9.52 23.31
CA ALA A 81 -37.84 -9.00 23.66
C ALA A 81 -38.87 -10.12 23.86
N ALA A 82 -38.86 -11.14 22.99
CA ALA A 82 -39.74 -12.31 23.12
C ALA A 82 -39.44 -13.11 24.39
N LEU A 83 -38.16 -13.27 24.74
CA LEU A 83 -37.74 -13.89 26.00
C LEU A 83 -38.28 -13.10 27.20
N ALA A 84 -38.09 -11.77 27.23
CA ALA A 84 -38.57 -10.92 28.31
C ALA A 84 -40.10 -10.99 28.47
N ALA A 85 -40.85 -10.99 27.37
CA ALA A 85 -42.30 -11.14 27.38
C ALA A 85 -42.75 -12.52 27.91
N ALA A 86 -42.09 -13.60 27.49
CA ALA A 86 -42.37 -14.95 27.96
C ALA A 86 -42.07 -15.12 29.46
N THR A 87 -40.99 -14.49 29.94
CA THR A 87 -40.64 -14.46 31.37
C THR A 87 -41.68 -13.69 32.17
N ALA A 88 -42.11 -12.51 31.69
CA ALA A 88 -43.14 -11.71 32.36
C ALA A 88 -44.51 -12.43 32.41
N ALA A 89 -44.84 -13.20 31.38
CA ALA A 89 -46.06 -14.00 31.32
C ALA A 89 -46.01 -15.30 32.16
N GLY A 90 -44.86 -15.64 32.76
CA GLY A 90 -44.71 -16.87 33.55
C GLY A 90 -44.87 -18.16 32.73
N ASN A 91 -44.62 -18.11 31.42
CA ASN A 91 -44.81 -19.27 30.53
C ASN A 91 -43.47 -19.99 30.27
N PRO A 92 -43.17 -21.11 30.97
CA PRO A 92 -41.88 -21.77 30.88
C PRO A 92 -41.60 -22.37 29.48
N ALA A 93 -42.63 -22.84 28.78
CA ALA A 93 -42.48 -23.38 27.42
C ALA A 93 -42.06 -22.28 26.44
N ALA A 94 -42.67 -21.08 26.55
CA ALA A 94 -42.32 -19.93 25.74
C ALA A 94 -40.89 -19.41 26.05
N VAL A 95 -40.47 -19.44 27.32
CA VAL A 95 -39.10 -19.09 27.72
C VAL A 95 -38.09 -20.05 27.09
N SER A 96 -38.35 -21.37 27.17
CA SER A 96 -37.48 -22.39 26.56
C SER A 96 -37.34 -22.20 25.05
N ALA A 97 -38.46 -21.97 24.35
CA ALA A 97 -38.47 -21.71 22.92
C ALA A 97 -37.69 -20.44 22.54
N ALA A 98 -37.83 -19.35 23.32
CA ALA A 98 -37.09 -18.11 23.12
C ALA A 98 -35.58 -18.27 23.34
N ASN A 99 -35.17 -19.03 24.36
CA ASN A 99 -33.76 -19.35 24.62
C ASN A 99 -33.14 -20.15 23.48
N MET A 100 -33.83 -21.18 22.98
CA MET A 100 -33.39 -21.97 21.83
C MET A 100 -33.19 -21.09 20.60
N ARG A 101 -34.15 -20.18 20.32
CA ARG A 101 -34.02 -19.22 19.22
C ARG A 101 -32.82 -18.28 19.39
N LEU A 102 -32.60 -17.76 20.60
CA LEU A 102 -31.46 -16.90 20.90
C LEU A 102 -30.13 -17.64 20.67
N GLN A 103 -30.02 -18.89 21.10
CA GLN A 103 -28.84 -19.72 20.89
C GLN A 103 -28.54 -19.92 19.40
N VAL A 104 -29.56 -20.22 18.59
CA VAL A 104 -29.42 -20.33 17.12
C VAL A 104 -28.91 -19.01 16.51
N ILE A 105 -29.43 -17.86 16.95
CA ILE A 105 -28.97 -16.55 16.45
C ILE A 105 -27.51 -16.30 16.86
N GLN A 106 -27.13 -16.63 18.10
CA GLN A 106 -25.74 -16.50 18.56
C GLN A 106 -24.78 -17.37 17.75
N GLN A 107 -25.15 -18.61 17.42
CA GLN A 107 -24.34 -19.47 16.55
C GLN A 107 -24.16 -18.87 15.15
N LYS A 108 -25.21 -18.28 14.57
CA LYS A 108 -25.12 -17.56 13.29
C LYS A 108 -24.20 -16.33 13.40
N GLN A 109 -24.28 -15.56 14.48
CA GLN A 109 -23.38 -14.43 14.74
C GLN A 109 -21.91 -14.88 14.85
N THR A 110 -21.63 -15.99 15.55
CA THR A 110 -20.29 -16.55 15.66
C THR A 110 -19.75 -17.02 14.30
N SER A 111 -20.57 -17.70 13.50
CA SER A 111 -20.18 -18.11 12.13
C SER A 111 -19.83 -16.91 11.26
N LEU A 112 -20.65 -15.85 11.32
CA LEU A 112 -20.38 -14.61 10.59
C LEU A 112 -19.10 -13.91 11.09
N ASP A 113 -18.88 -13.83 12.40
CA ASP A 113 -17.67 -13.27 13.00
C ASP A 113 -16.40 -13.98 12.50
N LEU A 114 -16.42 -15.32 12.45
CA LEU A 114 -15.29 -16.09 11.91
C LEU A 114 -15.03 -15.76 10.44
N ARG A 115 -16.08 -15.65 9.62
CA ARG A 115 -15.97 -15.28 8.21
C ARG A 115 -15.40 -13.86 8.04
N GLN A 116 -15.88 -12.91 8.83
CA GLN A 116 -15.39 -11.53 8.84
C GLN A 116 -13.91 -11.46 9.25
N LYS A 117 -13.52 -12.16 10.32
CA LYS A 117 -12.12 -12.26 10.77
C LYS A 117 -11.21 -12.90 9.71
N ALA A 118 -11.68 -13.92 9.00
CA ALA A 118 -10.92 -14.54 7.91
C ALA A 118 -10.66 -13.54 6.76
N LEU A 119 -11.65 -12.73 6.39
CA LEU A 119 -11.50 -11.67 5.39
C LEU A 119 -10.51 -10.59 5.83
N LEU A 120 -10.57 -10.15 7.09
CA LEU A 120 -9.61 -9.20 7.66
C LEU A 120 -8.19 -9.74 7.64
N ARG A 121 -7.98 -10.99 8.05
CA ARG A 121 -6.65 -11.64 8.00
C ARG A 121 -6.12 -11.74 6.58
N ARG A 122 -6.97 -12.05 5.61
CA ARG A 122 -6.59 -12.10 4.19
C ARG A 122 -6.17 -10.71 3.68
N ALA A 123 -6.93 -9.68 4.02
CA ALA A 123 -6.57 -8.29 3.68
C ALA A 123 -5.23 -7.89 4.31
N ASP A 124 -5.06 -8.14 5.61
CA ASP A 124 -3.82 -7.85 6.34
C ASP A 124 -2.60 -8.56 5.75
N ALA A 125 -2.74 -9.85 5.42
CA ALA A 125 -1.68 -10.62 4.77
C ALA A 125 -1.29 -10.03 3.40
N SER A 126 -2.26 -9.63 2.59
CA SER A 126 -2.00 -8.96 1.29
C SER A 126 -1.27 -7.63 1.47
N LEU A 127 -1.66 -6.80 2.45
CA LEU A 127 -0.99 -5.53 2.74
C LEU A 127 0.46 -5.75 3.20
N LYS A 128 0.69 -6.68 4.14
CA LYS A 128 2.03 -7.02 4.65
C LYS A 128 2.94 -7.58 3.56
N SER A 129 2.41 -8.48 2.73
CA SER A 129 3.14 -9.05 1.59
C SER A 129 3.53 -7.96 0.60
N SER A 130 2.60 -7.09 0.22
CA SER A 130 2.85 -5.99 -0.70
C SER A 130 3.91 -5.01 -0.21
N GLN A 131 3.87 -4.60 1.06
CA GLN A 131 4.92 -3.76 1.64
C GLN A 131 6.29 -4.44 1.62
N THR A 132 6.33 -5.74 1.93
CA THR A 132 7.57 -6.51 1.88
C THR A 132 8.12 -6.61 0.45
N LEU A 133 7.25 -6.84 -0.53
CA LEU A 133 7.62 -6.89 -1.94
C LEU A 133 8.07 -5.53 -2.46
N ALA A 134 7.41 -4.44 -2.06
CA ALA A 134 7.82 -3.08 -2.39
C ALA A 134 9.20 -2.76 -1.79
N TRP A 135 9.43 -3.11 -0.53
CA TRP A 135 10.74 -2.99 0.11
C TRP A 135 11.82 -3.78 -0.64
N ARG A 136 11.54 -5.04 -1.01
CA ARG A 136 12.47 -5.87 -1.80
C ARG A 136 12.72 -5.32 -3.19
N ALA A 137 11.69 -4.78 -3.85
CA ALA A 137 11.82 -4.17 -5.17
C ALA A 137 12.74 -2.95 -5.15
N VAL A 138 12.74 -2.18 -4.05
CA VAL A 138 13.72 -1.10 -3.85
C VAL A 138 15.10 -1.65 -3.48
N ALA A 139 15.18 -2.60 -2.53
CA ALA A 139 16.45 -3.13 -2.03
C ALA A 139 17.27 -3.87 -3.11
N ARG A 140 16.60 -4.52 -4.04
CA ARG A 140 17.21 -5.37 -5.08
C ARG A 140 17.14 -4.75 -6.48
N ALA A 141 16.86 -3.45 -6.58
CA ALA A 141 16.81 -2.78 -7.86
C ALA A 141 18.21 -2.86 -8.54
N PRO A 142 18.30 -3.34 -9.79
CA PRO A 142 19.56 -3.38 -10.52
C PRO A 142 19.91 -1.98 -10.99
N LEU A 143 20.61 -1.23 -10.15
CA LEU A 143 20.96 0.18 -10.40
C LEU A 143 22.44 0.32 -10.76
N ASN A 144 22.73 1.24 -11.66
CA ASN A 144 24.08 1.50 -12.17
C ASN A 144 24.81 2.57 -11.34
N PHE A 145 24.10 3.62 -10.97
CA PHE A 145 24.65 4.83 -10.32
C PHE A 145 24.12 5.06 -8.90
N LEU A 146 23.03 4.40 -8.54
CA LEU A 146 22.37 4.56 -7.25
C LEU A 146 22.49 3.31 -6.38
N VAL A 147 22.75 3.51 -5.10
CA VAL A 147 22.63 2.46 -4.08
C VAL A 147 21.44 2.78 -3.18
N PRO A 148 20.34 2.02 -3.28
CA PRO A 148 19.14 2.28 -2.50
C PRO A 148 19.31 1.74 -1.07
N GLN A 149 18.94 2.56 -0.09
CA GLN A 149 18.88 2.20 1.33
C GLN A 149 17.42 2.28 1.79
N PRO A 150 16.62 1.23 1.56
CA PRO A 150 15.22 1.24 1.94
C PRO A 150 15.03 1.15 3.45
N GLN A 151 14.15 2.01 3.97
CA GLN A 151 13.73 1.95 5.37
C GLN A 151 12.88 0.68 5.59
N LYS A 152 12.91 0.12 6.81
CA LYS A 152 12.09 -1.05 7.12
C LYS A 152 10.60 -0.73 6.90
N PRO A 153 9.81 -1.65 6.32
CA PRO A 153 8.40 -1.42 6.06
C PRO A 153 7.62 -1.24 7.37
N VAL A 154 6.61 -0.37 7.35
CA VAL A 154 5.70 -0.12 8.50
C VAL A 154 4.36 -0.77 8.19
N PHE A 155 4.14 -1.96 8.74
CA PHE A 155 2.92 -2.71 8.50
C PHE A 155 1.71 -2.00 9.11
N ILE A 156 0.79 -1.58 8.24
CA ILE A 156 -0.48 -1.00 8.66
C ILE A 156 -1.59 -2.06 8.51
N PRO A 157 -2.49 -2.20 9.51
CA PRO A 157 -3.63 -3.09 9.41
C PRO A 157 -4.69 -2.51 8.45
N PRO A 158 -5.66 -3.32 8.00
CA PRO A 158 -6.82 -2.85 7.26
C PRO A 158 -7.57 -1.72 8.01
N ALA A 159 -7.79 -0.59 7.35
CA ALA A 159 -8.42 0.60 7.93
C ALA A 159 -9.96 0.50 8.03
N LEU A 160 -10.48 -0.66 8.42
CA LEU A 160 -11.91 -0.90 8.66
C LEU A 160 -12.18 -0.99 10.17
N ARG A 161 -13.22 -0.30 10.65
CA ARG A 161 -13.56 -0.27 12.07
C ARG A 161 -14.86 -1.04 12.33
N PRO A 162 -14.93 -1.90 13.35
CA PRO A 162 -16.19 -2.48 13.80
C PRO A 162 -17.07 -1.41 14.49
N ASP A 163 -18.35 -1.41 14.15
CA ASP A 163 -19.39 -0.55 14.72
C ASP A 163 -20.26 -1.34 15.73
N GLY A 164 -19.87 -1.17 16.99
CA GLY A 164 -20.50 -1.74 18.16
C GLY A 164 -19.84 -3.03 18.67
N PRO A 165 -20.14 -3.39 19.93
CA PRO A 165 -19.55 -4.54 20.59
C PRO A 165 -20.24 -5.85 20.19
N GLY A 166 -19.49 -6.95 20.27
CA GLY A 166 -20.00 -8.31 20.12
C GLY A 166 -19.59 -9.02 18.82
N PRO A 167 -19.98 -10.29 18.67
CA PRO A 167 -19.73 -11.06 17.46
C PRO A 167 -20.56 -10.50 16.29
N ALA A 168 -20.01 -10.61 15.09
CA ALA A 168 -20.59 -10.10 13.85
C ALA A 168 -20.83 -8.57 13.84
N PRO A 169 -19.80 -7.74 14.09
CA PRO A 169 -19.95 -6.30 14.00
C PRO A 169 -20.25 -5.84 12.57
N VAL A 170 -20.90 -4.69 12.46
CA VAL A 170 -21.03 -3.97 11.19
C VAL A 170 -19.72 -3.23 10.97
N TYR A 171 -19.06 -3.39 9.82
CA TYR A 171 -17.83 -2.66 9.53
C TYR A 171 -18.12 -1.34 8.83
N VAL A 172 -17.44 -0.28 9.25
CA VAL A 172 -17.59 1.06 8.67
C VAL A 172 -16.25 1.58 8.15
N LEU A 173 -16.33 2.39 7.09
CA LEU A 173 -15.20 3.15 6.57
C LEU A 173 -15.02 4.40 7.44
N PRO A 174 -13.85 4.60 8.07
CA PRO A 174 -13.57 5.85 8.77
C PRO A 174 -13.53 7.03 7.77
N PRO A 175 -13.84 8.26 8.20
CA PRO A 175 -13.89 9.43 7.31
C PRO A 175 -12.54 9.72 6.62
N ASP A 176 -11.43 9.32 7.24
CA ASP A 176 -10.06 9.44 6.74
C ASP A 176 -9.50 8.11 6.19
N PHE A 177 -10.38 7.24 5.68
CA PHE A 177 -10.02 5.91 5.16
C PHE A 177 -8.84 5.94 4.17
N GLU A 178 -8.88 6.81 3.16
CA GLU A 178 -7.79 6.90 2.17
C GLU A 178 -6.45 7.23 2.83
N ARG A 179 -6.45 8.09 3.86
CA ARG A 179 -5.23 8.43 4.58
C ARG A 179 -4.72 7.24 5.40
N ARG A 180 -5.61 6.57 6.13
CA ARG A 180 -5.26 5.41 6.97
C ARG A 180 -4.87 4.18 6.17
N GLN A 181 -5.43 4.02 4.98
CA GLN A 181 -5.16 2.92 4.06
C GLN A 181 -4.06 3.28 3.03
N THR A 182 -3.24 4.28 3.32
CA THR A 182 -2.08 4.61 2.48
C THR A 182 -0.89 3.72 2.85
N LEU A 183 -0.41 2.94 1.90
CA LEU A 183 0.89 2.27 2.00
C LEU A 183 1.96 3.20 1.46
N ALA A 184 3.06 3.34 2.21
CA ALA A 184 4.21 4.11 1.78
C ALA A 184 5.50 3.33 2.05
N GLN A 185 6.44 3.42 1.10
CA GLN A 185 7.81 2.95 1.28
C GLN A 185 8.75 4.12 1.05
N LYS A 186 9.60 4.39 2.05
CA LYS A 186 10.62 5.44 2.01
C LYS A 186 12.00 4.81 1.85
N TRP A 187 12.90 5.46 1.11
CA TRP A 187 14.29 5.04 1.01
C TRP A 187 15.20 6.24 0.78
N GLN A 188 16.48 6.03 1.08
CA GLN A 188 17.53 6.98 0.74
C GLN A 188 18.41 6.37 -0.35
N SER A 189 18.51 7.02 -1.51
CA SER A 189 19.45 6.64 -2.55
C SER A 189 20.76 7.39 -2.37
N ARG A 190 21.88 6.68 -2.39
CA ARG A 190 23.22 7.28 -2.44
C ARG A 190 23.75 7.22 -3.86
N PHE A 191 24.42 8.28 -4.30
CA PHE A 191 25.21 8.22 -5.53
C PHE A 191 26.49 7.45 -5.26
N GLU A 192 26.74 6.42 -6.05
CA GLU A 192 28.01 5.72 -6.05
C GLU A 192 28.40 5.46 -7.50
N LEU A 193 29.48 6.11 -7.95
CA LEU A 193 30.12 5.73 -9.21
C LEU A 193 30.77 4.37 -8.97
N ARG A 194 30.35 3.35 -9.74
CA ARG A 194 30.96 2.02 -9.70
C ARG A 194 32.14 1.94 -10.65
N GLY A 195 33.13 1.12 -10.29
CA GLY A 195 34.29 0.85 -11.14
C GLY A 195 35.39 1.90 -11.05
N PRO A 196 36.29 1.99 -12.04
CA PRO A 196 37.53 2.79 -11.94
C PRO A 196 37.27 4.29 -11.76
N LEU A 197 36.12 4.78 -12.20
CA LEU A 197 35.71 6.19 -12.08
C LEU A 197 35.46 6.64 -10.64
N GLN A 198 35.22 5.72 -9.70
CA GLN A 198 35.03 6.03 -8.28
C GLN A 198 36.24 6.76 -7.68
N ASN A 199 37.44 6.41 -8.13
CA ASN A 199 38.69 6.98 -7.64
C ASN A 199 38.92 8.42 -8.14
N PHE A 200 38.35 8.78 -9.28
CA PHE A 200 38.57 10.08 -9.93
C PHE A 200 37.51 11.11 -9.54
N LEU A 201 36.29 10.67 -9.22
CA LEU A 201 35.17 11.54 -8.93
C LEU A 201 34.44 11.03 -7.67
N PRO A 202 34.79 11.51 -6.46
CA PRO A 202 34.06 11.17 -5.26
C PRO A 202 32.69 11.86 -5.25
N ALA A 203 31.72 11.29 -5.98
CA ALA A 203 30.34 11.75 -5.95
C ALA A 203 29.69 11.29 -4.63
N ARG A 204 29.40 12.24 -3.73
CA ARG A 204 28.67 11.98 -2.49
C ARG A 204 27.42 12.84 -2.46
N GLY A 205 26.28 12.19 -2.61
CA GLY A 205 24.98 12.83 -2.43
C GLY A 205 23.96 11.82 -1.95
N ARG A 206 22.90 12.33 -1.33
CA ARG A 206 21.80 11.53 -0.80
C ARG A 206 20.50 12.10 -1.33
N LEU A 207 19.65 11.24 -1.89
CA LEU A 207 18.27 11.59 -2.22
C LEU A 207 17.32 10.81 -1.34
N ASN A 208 16.35 11.51 -0.79
CA ASN A 208 15.24 10.88 -0.11
C ASN A 208 14.12 10.68 -1.13
N GLU A 209 13.71 9.44 -1.30
CA GLU A 209 12.71 9.03 -2.27
C GLU A 209 11.57 8.31 -1.56
N THR A 210 10.38 8.45 -2.14
CA THR A 210 9.17 7.85 -1.59
C THR A 210 8.23 7.39 -2.69
N CYS A 211 7.52 6.29 -2.41
CA CYS A 211 6.38 5.82 -3.17
C CYS A 211 5.24 5.60 -2.19
N ALA A 212 4.07 6.13 -2.55
CA ALA A 212 2.86 5.95 -1.77
C ALA A 212 1.69 5.60 -2.70
N ALA A 213 0.81 4.75 -2.19
CA ALA A 213 -0.43 4.38 -2.85
C ALA A 213 -1.52 4.24 -1.79
N THR A 214 -2.75 4.56 -2.17
CA THR A 214 -3.94 4.40 -1.34
C THR A 214 -5.04 3.63 -2.08
N LEU A 215 -6.07 3.26 -1.34
CA LEU A 215 -7.25 2.56 -1.82
C LEU A 215 -8.45 3.50 -1.73
N VAL A 216 -9.11 3.74 -2.86
CA VAL A 216 -10.25 4.64 -2.95
C VAL A 216 -11.52 3.81 -3.15
N PRO A 217 -12.48 3.84 -2.21
CA PRO A 217 -13.78 3.23 -2.42
C PRO A 217 -14.61 4.09 -3.39
N ARG A 218 -15.09 3.51 -4.49
CA ARG A 218 -15.99 4.15 -5.45
C ARG A 218 -17.22 3.27 -5.67
N GLY A 219 -18.29 3.55 -4.93
CA GLY A 219 -19.49 2.74 -4.95
C GLY A 219 -19.17 1.26 -4.70
N ASN A 220 -19.41 0.42 -5.72
CA ASN A 220 -19.23 -1.03 -5.63
C ASN A 220 -17.81 -1.53 -5.95
N PHE A 221 -16.85 -0.66 -6.23
CA PHE A 221 -15.47 -1.08 -6.55
C PHE A 221 -14.44 -0.29 -5.77
N TRP A 222 -13.32 -0.94 -5.49
CA TRP A 222 -12.20 -0.38 -4.74
C TRP A 222 -11.01 -0.29 -5.69
N ARG A 223 -10.48 0.92 -5.89
CA ARG A 223 -9.40 1.15 -6.87
C ARG A 223 -8.17 1.70 -6.16
N SER A 224 -7.01 1.12 -6.49
CA SER A 224 -5.74 1.65 -6.02
C SER A 224 -5.42 2.96 -6.76
N ARG A 225 -4.85 3.94 -6.05
CA ARG A 225 -4.41 5.21 -6.63
C ARG A 225 -3.04 5.56 -6.06
N LEU A 226 -2.16 6.06 -6.92
CA LEU A 226 -0.93 6.69 -6.45
C LEU A 226 -1.25 7.97 -5.68
N THR A 227 -0.49 8.24 -4.63
CA THR A 227 -0.58 9.49 -3.87
C THR A 227 0.79 10.12 -3.74
N GLU A 228 0.81 11.44 -3.59
CA GLU A 228 2.02 12.10 -3.11
C GLU A 228 2.22 11.70 -1.64
N ALA A 229 3.43 11.29 -1.30
CA ALA A 229 3.77 10.96 0.07
C ALA A 229 3.75 12.24 0.92
N ARG A 230 2.62 12.53 1.56
CA ARG A 230 2.49 13.59 2.57
C ARG A 230 2.85 13.01 3.93
N PHE A 231 4.13 12.72 4.19
CA PHE A 231 4.59 12.15 5.45
C PHE A 231 5.97 12.63 5.86
#